data_AF-A0A7C1MQ88-F1
#
_entry.id   AF-A0A7C1MQ88-F1
#
_cell.length_a   1.000
_cell.length_b   1.000
_cell.length_c   1.000
_cell.angle_alpha   90.00
_cell.angle_beta   90.00
_cell.angle_gamma   90.00
#
_symmetry.space_group_name_H-M   'P 1'
#
loop_
_entity.id
_entity.type
_entity.pdbx_description
1 polymer ?
#
loop_
_entity_poly.entity_id
_entity_poly.type
_entity_poly.pdbx_seq_one_letter_code
_entity_poly.pdbx_strand_id
1 'polypeptide(L)'
;IIEEGRIVKVGCHLPLSINIQKIGHSGTRHAAALGLSERTDSISLVVSEETGTISIADGDRIRVVKDIVGLRLRLEDFYRKRFPRRGKFFADFLTGHILEKLIAVILSCSLWVGFVQNQEVVRRDFVVPIEYRNLASDWIIGEPKSREATVALSGTERTFYLAKSEEVKISLDMSQVKEGDNEIFLDKDSLRRPSGLSVVSITPHKISLSVYKMLNFNVPVEIETSGRVAYGFEVKEIKVIPEKVSIVVPSILPREKIKITTEVIDLRKLKESKTFTPKIILPAELRFSEDKTPQIKVSVIVEKK
;
A
#
# COMPACT_ATOMS: atom_id res chain seq x y z
N ILE A 1 4.86 -11.69 70.61
CA ILE A 1 4.01 -11.75 69.39
C ILE A 1 4.73 -12.62 68.38
N ILE A 2 4.04 -13.61 67.82
CA ILE A 2 4.57 -14.53 66.81
C ILE A 2 3.76 -14.33 65.52
N GLU A 3 4.47 -14.09 64.42
CA GLU A 3 3.88 -13.97 63.08
C GLU A 3 4.73 -14.83 62.13
N GLU A 4 4.09 -15.54 61.20
CA GLU A 4 4.77 -16.39 60.21
C GLU A 4 5.81 -17.38 60.79
N GLY A 5 5.53 -17.89 62.00
CA GLY A 5 6.42 -18.82 62.71
C GLY A 5 7.67 -18.19 63.32
N ARG A 6 7.75 -16.85 63.39
CA ARG A 6 8.89 -16.11 63.97
C ARG A 6 8.42 -15.20 65.10
N ILE A 7 9.27 -15.01 66.12
CA ILE A 7 9.02 -14.04 67.20
C ILE A 7 9.33 -12.65 66.65
N VAL A 8 8.31 -11.79 66.52
CA VAL A 8 8.46 -10.43 65.98
C VAL A 8 8.65 -9.39 67.08
N LYS A 9 7.99 -9.56 68.23
CA LYS A 9 8.06 -8.62 69.36
C LYS A 9 7.99 -9.31 70.72
N VAL A 10 8.71 -8.77 71.70
CA VAL A 10 8.74 -9.19 73.13
C VAL A 10 8.61 -7.94 74.00
N GLY A 11 8.08 -8.07 75.22
CA GLY A 11 7.92 -6.94 76.16
C GLY A 11 6.82 -5.95 75.77
N CYS A 12 5.85 -6.37 74.94
CA CYS A 12 4.78 -5.50 74.48
C CYS A 12 3.77 -5.18 75.59
N HIS A 13 3.32 -3.93 75.64
CA HIS A 13 2.06 -3.60 76.31
C HIS A 13 0.88 -4.03 75.44
N LEU A 14 -0.02 -4.83 76.02
CA LEU A 14 -1.20 -5.36 75.34
C LEU A 14 -2.47 -4.75 75.95
N PRO A 15 -3.54 -4.56 75.15
CA PRO A 15 -4.81 -4.08 75.67
C PRO A 15 -5.42 -5.10 76.64
N LEU A 16 -5.94 -4.61 77.76
CA LEU A 16 -6.63 -5.45 78.76
C LEU A 16 -8.12 -5.50 78.43
N SER A 17 -8.72 -6.69 78.52
CA SER A 17 -10.18 -6.83 78.47
C SER A 17 -10.81 -6.29 79.76
N ILE A 18 -11.95 -5.63 79.62
CA ILE A 18 -12.79 -5.12 80.71
C ILE A 18 -13.84 -6.16 81.17
N ASN A 19 -13.86 -7.35 80.54
CA ASN A 19 -14.87 -8.36 80.80
C ASN A 19 -14.52 -9.24 82.01
N ILE A 20 -14.74 -8.69 83.21
CA ILE A 20 -14.39 -9.31 84.50
C ILE A 20 -15.04 -10.69 84.67
N GLN A 21 -16.27 -10.89 84.15
CA GLN A 21 -16.97 -12.17 84.26
C GLN A 21 -16.26 -13.32 83.53
N LYS A 22 -15.56 -13.03 82.43
CA LYS A 22 -14.82 -14.04 81.64
C LYS A 22 -13.42 -14.29 82.18
N ILE A 23 -12.83 -13.30 82.83
CA ILE A 23 -11.48 -13.37 83.41
C ILE A 23 -11.52 -14.07 84.78
N GLY A 24 -12.63 -13.93 85.53
CA GLY A 24 -12.78 -14.52 86.86
C GLY A 24 -11.72 -13.99 87.83
N HIS A 25 -11.08 -14.88 88.59
CA HIS A 25 -10.00 -14.55 89.54
C HIS A 25 -8.61 -14.47 88.86
N SER A 26 -8.55 -14.37 87.53
CA SER A 26 -7.28 -14.46 86.80
C SER A 26 -6.56 -13.11 86.76
N GLY A 27 -5.23 -13.14 86.85
CA GLY A 27 -4.39 -11.93 86.84
C GLY A 27 -4.32 -11.18 85.50
N THR A 28 -3.58 -10.08 85.49
CA THR A 28 -3.48 -9.14 84.35
C THR A 28 -3.01 -9.76 83.03
N ARG A 29 -2.25 -10.87 83.06
CA ARG A 29 -1.86 -11.61 81.84
C ARG A 29 -3.06 -12.22 81.11
N HIS A 30 -4.04 -12.72 81.85
CA HIS A 30 -5.26 -13.28 81.27
C HIS A 30 -6.15 -12.18 80.70
N ALA A 31 -6.24 -11.05 81.40
CA ALA A 31 -6.92 -9.85 80.90
C ALA A 31 -6.27 -9.32 79.60
N ALA A 32 -4.93 -9.30 79.54
CA ALA A 32 -4.17 -8.92 78.34
C ALA A 32 -4.37 -9.89 77.17
N ALA A 33 -4.35 -11.21 77.44
CA ALA A 33 -4.56 -12.23 76.43
C ALA A 33 -5.98 -12.12 75.81
N LEU A 34 -7.00 -11.96 76.66
CA LEU A 34 -8.38 -11.78 76.22
C LEU A 34 -8.58 -10.45 75.49
N GLY A 35 -8.02 -9.35 76.01
CA GLY A 35 -8.16 -8.03 75.38
C GLY A 35 -7.50 -7.95 74.00
N LEU A 36 -6.39 -8.70 73.79
CA LEU A 36 -5.77 -8.81 72.47
C LEU A 36 -6.63 -9.66 71.51
N SER A 37 -7.14 -10.82 71.95
CA SER A 37 -7.96 -11.70 71.10
C SER A 37 -9.34 -11.13 70.79
N GLU A 38 -9.89 -10.24 71.64
CA GLU A 38 -11.15 -9.53 71.37
C GLU A 38 -10.99 -8.53 70.21
N ARG A 39 -9.80 -7.94 70.07
CA ARG A 39 -9.51 -6.86 69.11
C ARG A 39 -8.85 -7.34 67.83
N THR A 40 -8.41 -8.59 67.78
CA THR A 40 -7.64 -9.14 66.67
C THR A 40 -8.09 -10.57 66.38
N ASP A 41 -7.72 -11.07 65.22
CA ASP A 41 -7.85 -12.48 64.84
C ASP A 41 -6.75 -13.38 65.45
N SER A 42 -6.01 -12.88 66.44
CA SER A 42 -4.92 -13.62 67.05
C SER A 42 -5.41 -14.58 68.14
N ILE A 43 -4.74 -15.73 68.23
CA ILE A 43 -4.86 -16.65 69.36
C ILE A 43 -3.79 -16.32 70.39
N SER A 44 -4.19 -16.13 71.64
CA SER A 44 -3.28 -15.81 72.75
C SER A 44 -3.18 -16.99 73.72
N LEU A 45 -1.95 -17.47 73.94
CA LEU A 45 -1.64 -18.49 74.94
C LEU A 45 -1.09 -17.80 76.18
N VAL A 46 -1.67 -18.09 77.34
CA VAL A 46 -1.25 -17.51 78.62
C VAL A 46 -1.04 -18.59 79.68
N VAL A 47 0.00 -18.44 80.49
CA VAL A 47 0.29 -19.31 81.63
C VAL A 47 0.12 -18.50 82.91
N SER A 48 -0.68 -19.01 83.84
CA SER A 48 -0.87 -18.41 85.16
C SER A 48 0.40 -18.51 85.99
N GLU A 49 0.85 -17.39 86.54
CA GLU A 49 2.02 -17.37 87.44
C GLU A 49 1.71 -18.02 88.78
N GLU A 50 0.49 -17.83 89.28
CA GLU A 50 0.08 -18.29 90.61
C GLU A 50 -0.25 -19.78 90.62
N THR A 51 -0.86 -20.28 89.55
CA THR A 51 -1.42 -21.65 89.50
C THR A 51 -0.75 -22.55 88.47
N GLY A 52 0.13 -22.01 87.61
CA GLY A 52 0.77 -22.77 86.52
C GLY A 52 -0.19 -23.21 85.40
N THR A 53 -1.47 -22.85 85.48
CA THR A 53 -2.49 -23.30 84.52
C THR A 53 -2.34 -22.58 83.18
N ILE A 54 -2.44 -23.34 82.08
CA ILE A 54 -2.42 -22.80 80.71
C ILE A 54 -3.84 -22.46 80.27
N SER A 55 -4.03 -21.27 79.71
CA SER A 55 -5.29 -20.82 79.12
C SER A 55 -5.08 -20.33 77.69
N ILE A 56 -6.11 -20.49 76.85
CA ILE A 56 -6.15 -19.94 75.50
C ILE A 56 -7.25 -18.89 75.43
N ALA A 57 -6.92 -17.73 74.89
CA ALA A 57 -7.88 -16.71 74.49
C ALA A 57 -7.97 -16.66 72.94
N ASP A 58 -9.19 -16.79 72.43
CA ASP A 58 -9.52 -16.79 70.99
C ASP A 58 -10.85 -16.07 70.79
N GLY A 59 -10.82 -14.93 70.11
CA GLY A 59 -11.92 -13.99 70.05
C GLY A 59 -12.31 -13.47 71.45
N ASP A 60 -13.60 -13.54 71.75
CA ASP A 60 -14.19 -13.04 73.00
C ASP A 60 -14.36 -14.16 74.06
N ARG A 61 -13.46 -15.16 74.06
CA ARG A 61 -13.52 -16.30 74.97
C ARG A 61 -12.12 -16.67 75.46
N ILE A 62 -11.98 -16.85 76.77
CA ILE A 62 -10.79 -17.44 77.40
C ILE A 62 -11.17 -18.76 78.08
N ARG A 63 -10.36 -19.79 77.90
CA ARG A 63 -10.62 -21.13 78.47
C ARG A 63 -9.33 -21.74 79.00
N VAL A 64 -9.41 -22.31 80.20
CA VAL A 64 -8.34 -23.10 80.80
C VAL A 64 -8.24 -24.42 80.04
N VAL A 65 -7.02 -24.80 79.67
CA VAL A 65 -6.71 -26.05 78.98
C VAL A 65 -5.99 -26.98 79.94
N LYS A 66 -6.63 -28.10 80.27
CA LYS A 66 -6.12 -29.06 81.24
C LYS A 66 -5.03 -29.97 80.66
N ASP A 67 -5.15 -30.34 79.39
CA ASP A 67 -4.30 -31.36 78.76
C ASP A 67 -3.63 -30.86 77.47
N ILE A 68 -2.42 -31.36 77.19
CA ILE A 68 -1.66 -31.05 75.97
C ILE A 68 -2.40 -31.43 74.68
N VAL A 69 -3.18 -32.50 74.71
CA VAL A 69 -4.02 -32.92 73.58
C VAL A 69 -5.09 -31.87 73.29
N GLY A 70 -5.71 -31.33 74.34
CA GLY A 70 -6.68 -30.24 74.22
C GLY A 70 -6.06 -28.98 73.63
N LEU A 71 -4.84 -28.63 74.04
CA LEU A 71 -4.10 -27.48 73.50
C LEU A 71 -3.80 -27.67 72.01
N ARG A 72 -3.27 -28.84 71.63
CA ARG A 72 -2.92 -29.16 70.24
C ARG A 72 -4.14 -29.09 69.32
N LEU A 73 -5.25 -29.72 69.70
CA LEU A 73 -6.48 -29.74 68.89
C LEU A 73 -7.02 -28.32 68.67
N ARG A 74 -6.93 -27.45 69.68
CA ARG A 74 -7.37 -26.06 69.58
C ARG A 74 -6.50 -25.24 68.63
N LEU A 75 -5.17 -25.40 68.73
CA LEU A 75 -4.24 -24.73 67.82
C LEU A 75 -4.41 -25.23 66.39
N GLU A 76 -4.54 -26.54 66.18
CA GLU A 76 -4.78 -27.12 64.85
C GLU A 76 -6.09 -26.61 64.23
N ASP A 77 -7.17 -26.52 65.01
CA ASP A 77 -8.45 -25.97 64.53
C ASP A 77 -8.34 -24.47 64.16
N PHE A 78 -7.63 -23.69 64.97
CA PHE A 78 -7.33 -22.28 64.69
C PHE A 78 -6.57 -22.12 63.37
N TYR A 79 -5.46 -22.84 63.20
CA TYR A 79 -4.65 -22.79 61.98
C TYR A 79 -5.43 -23.26 60.74
N ARG A 80 -6.23 -24.32 60.85
CA ARG A 80 -7.05 -24.82 59.73
C ARG A 80 -8.09 -23.80 59.27
N LYS A 81 -8.74 -23.11 60.22
CA LYS A 81 -9.75 -22.09 59.93
C LYS A 81 -9.13 -20.85 59.29
N ARG A 82 -7.99 -20.38 59.81
CA ARG A 82 -7.35 -19.14 59.36
C ARG A 82 -6.48 -19.31 58.11
N PHE A 83 -5.86 -20.48 57.97
CA PHE A 83 -4.97 -20.83 56.86
C PHE A 83 -5.47 -22.13 56.19
N PRO A 84 -6.60 -22.09 55.45
CA PRO A 84 -7.03 -23.26 54.69
C PRO A 84 -5.90 -23.67 53.75
N ARG A 85 -5.55 -24.97 53.75
CA ARG A 85 -4.55 -25.50 52.80
C ARG A 85 -4.98 -25.10 51.39
N ARG A 86 -4.19 -24.27 50.72
CA ARG A 86 -4.39 -23.95 49.28
C ARG A 86 -4.37 -25.25 48.48
N GLY A 87 -5.55 -25.76 48.16
CA GLY A 87 -5.74 -26.92 47.28
C GLY A 87 -5.74 -26.49 45.81
N LYS A 88 -4.88 -27.15 45.01
CA LYS A 88 -4.83 -27.26 43.53
C LYS A 88 -5.49 -26.17 42.68
N PHE A 89 -4.82 -25.02 42.56
CA PHE A 89 -5.13 -23.91 41.65
C PHE A 89 -5.39 -24.32 40.18
N PHE A 90 -4.72 -25.37 39.69
CA PHE A 90 -4.88 -25.83 38.30
C PHE A 90 -6.12 -26.69 38.04
N ALA A 91 -6.64 -27.39 39.04
CA ALA A 91 -7.78 -28.28 38.85
C ALA A 91 -9.05 -27.45 38.61
N ASP A 92 -9.32 -26.47 39.48
CA ASP A 92 -10.48 -25.57 39.35
C ASP A 92 -10.40 -24.67 38.11
N PHE A 93 -9.19 -24.31 37.67
CA PHE A 93 -9.01 -23.53 36.43
C PHE A 93 -9.37 -24.33 35.17
N LEU A 94 -9.08 -25.64 35.14
CA LEU A 94 -9.45 -26.50 34.01
C LEU A 94 -10.92 -26.93 34.05
N THR A 95 -11.49 -27.21 35.23
CA THR A 95 -12.88 -27.71 35.35
C THR A 95 -13.94 -26.62 35.50
N GLY A 96 -13.56 -25.39 35.84
CA GLY A 96 -14.47 -24.26 35.83
C GLY A 96 -14.74 -23.73 34.41
N HIS A 97 -16.01 -23.51 34.08
CA HIS A 97 -16.48 -22.81 32.88
C HIS A 97 -16.08 -23.43 31.52
N ILE A 98 -16.25 -24.75 31.38
CA ILE A 98 -15.97 -25.48 30.13
C ILE A 98 -16.90 -25.03 28.98
N LEU A 99 -18.16 -24.69 29.27
CA LEU A 99 -19.14 -24.27 28.26
C LEU A 99 -18.73 -22.94 27.62
N GLU A 100 -18.32 -21.97 28.42
CA GLU A 100 -17.89 -20.65 28.00
C GLU A 100 -16.61 -20.74 27.16
N LYS A 101 -15.67 -21.60 27.55
CA LYS A 101 -14.46 -21.90 26.77
C LYS A 101 -14.80 -22.53 25.42
N LEU A 102 -15.72 -23.49 25.38
CA LEU A 102 -16.16 -24.12 24.13
C LEU A 102 -16.84 -23.12 23.20
N ILE A 103 -17.73 -22.28 23.73
CA ILE A 103 -18.39 -21.22 22.95
C ILE A 103 -17.34 -20.26 22.38
N ALA A 104 -16.36 -19.83 23.18
CA ALA A 104 -15.30 -18.94 22.73
C ALA A 104 -14.46 -19.56 21.61
N VAL A 105 -14.10 -20.85 21.72
CA VAL A 105 -13.37 -21.58 20.68
C VAL A 105 -14.22 -21.73 19.41
N ILE A 106 -15.49 -22.10 19.53
CA ILE A 106 -16.40 -22.23 18.37
C ILE A 106 -16.57 -20.89 17.68
N LEU A 107 -16.78 -19.81 18.43
CA LEU A 107 -16.96 -18.47 17.89
C LEU A 107 -15.67 -17.98 17.21
N SER A 108 -14.51 -18.23 17.81
CA SER A 108 -13.20 -17.95 17.21
C SER A 108 -12.99 -18.74 15.91
N CYS A 109 -13.30 -20.03 15.89
CA CYS A 109 -13.19 -20.86 14.68
C CYS A 109 -14.18 -20.42 13.61
N SER A 110 -15.42 -20.08 13.98
CA SER A 110 -16.44 -19.59 13.06
C SER A 110 -16.04 -18.27 12.42
N LEU A 111 -15.54 -17.31 13.21
CA LEU A 111 -15.00 -16.06 12.70
C LEU A 111 -13.78 -16.30 11.80
N TRP A 112 -12.83 -17.14 12.23
CA TRP A 112 -11.65 -17.46 11.41
C TRP A 112 -12.06 -18.03 10.05
N VAL A 113 -12.95 -19.03 10.02
CA VAL A 113 -13.43 -19.64 8.77
C VAL A 113 -14.16 -18.61 7.91
N GLY A 114 -15.02 -17.77 8.50
CA GLY A 114 -15.79 -16.76 7.76
C GLY A 114 -14.93 -15.65 7.12
N PHE A 115 -13.83 -15.26 7.75
CA PHE A 115 -12.96 -14.19 7.24
C PHE A 115 -11.80 -14.70 6.36
N VAL A 116 -11.29 -15.91 6.59
CA VAL A 116 -10.06 -16.38 5.91
C VAL A 116 -10.34 -17.02 4.54
N GLN A 117 -11.51 -17.65 4.33
CA GLN A 117 -11.77 -18.38 3.07
C GLN A 117 -11.99 -17.49 1.84
N ASN A 118 -12.36 -16.22 1.99
CA ASN A 118 -12.83 -15.38 0.87
C ASN A 118 -11.74 -14.51 0.21
N GLN A 119 -10.47 -14.92 0.23
CA GLN A 119 -9.44 -14.25 -0.58
C GLN A 119 -9.47 -14.77 -2.01
N GLU A 120 -10.56 -14.52 -2.73
CA GLU A 120 -10.63 -14.81 -4.16
C GLU A 120 -9.64 -13.91 -4.91
N VAL A 121 -8.66 -14.55 -5.55
CA VAL A 121 -7.73 -13.88 -6.47
C VAL A 121 -8.45 -13.76 -7.81
N VAL A 122 -8.83 -12.54 -8.15
CA VAL A 122 -9.48 -12.22 -9.42
C VAL A 122 -8.40 -12.00 -10.47
N ARG A 123 -8.68 -12.42 -11.71
CA ARG A 123 -7.88 -12.11 -12.89
C ARG A 123 -8.65 -11.13 -13.77
N ARG A 124 -8.01 -10.04 -14.19
CA ARG A 124 -8.59 -9.07 -15.12
C ARG A 124 -7.59 -8.70 -16.20
N ASP A 125 -8.10 -8.55 -17.41
CA ASP A 125 -7.32 -8.13 -18.57
C ASP A 125 -7.50 -6.62 -18.78
N PHE A 126 -6.40 -5.91 -18.92
CA PHE A 126 -6.35 -4.47 -19.14
C PHE A 126 -5.72 -4.18 -20.49
N VAL A 127 -6.36 -3.32 -21.27
CA VAL A 127 -5.73 -2.72 -22.45
C VAL A 127 -4.94 -1.51 -21.99
N VAL A 128 -3.63 -1.59 -22.10
CA VAL A 128 -2.70 -0.59 -21.54
C VAL A 128 -1.94 0.10 -22.66
N PRO A 129 -1.72 1.42 -22.56
CA PRO A 129 -0.95 2.15 -23.56
C PRO A 129 0.55 1.82 -23.45
N ILE A 130 1.22 1.87 -24.59
CA ILE A 130 2.67 1.70 -24.72
C ILE A 130 3.32 3.07 -24.91
N GLU A 131 4.16 3.46 -23.96
CA GLU A 131 4.95 4.68 -23.99
C GLU A 131 6.40 4.36 -24.41
N TYR A 132 6.88 5.03 -25.44
CA TYR A 132 8.27 4.95 -25.92
C TYR A 132 9.09 6.08 -25.29
N ARG A 133 10.17 5.75 -24.57
CA ARG A 133 11.01 6.71 -23.84
C ARG A 133 12.45 6.70 -24.35
N ASN A 134 13.16 7.81 -24.16
CA ASN A 134 14.59 7.96 -24.49
C ASN A 134 14.96 7.69 -25.96
N LEU A 135 14.05 7.99 -26.89
CA LEU A 135 14.39 8.00 -28.31
C LEU A 135 15.25 9.22 -28.63
N ALA A 136 16.34 9.03 -29.37
CA ALA A 136 17.18 10.14 -29.82
C ALA A 136 16.38 11.13 -30.70
N SER A 137 16.66 12.43 -30.59
CA SER A 137 15.88 13.49 -31.24
C SER A 137 15.92 13.45 -32.78
N ASP A 138 16.94 12.83 -33.35
CA ASP A 138 17.15 12.60 -34.78
C ASP A 138 16.58 11.26 -35.26
N TRP A 139 15.82 10.54 -34.43
CA TRP A 139 15.24 9.24 -34.76
C TRP A 139 13.71 9.29 -34.72
N ILE A 140 13.07 8.48 -35.55
CA ILE A 140 11.61 8.34 -35.60
C ILE A 140 11.21 6.87 -35.65
N ILE A 141 10.13 6.52 -34.95
CA ILE A 141 9.50 5.20 -35.01
C ILE A 141 8.62 5.14 -36.25
N GLY A 142 8.90 4.19 -37.14
CA GLY A 142 8.11 3.91 -38.33
C GLY A 142 6.76 3.27 -38.01
N GLU A 143 5.86 3.32 -38.98
CA GLU A 143 4.60 2.57 -38.93
C GLU A 143 4.81 1.14 -39.51
N PRO A 144 4.11 0.11 -39.00
CA PRO A 144 3.06 0.18 -37.97
C PRO A 144 3.63 0.23 -36.54
N LYS A 145 3.14 1.17 -35.73
CA LYS A 145 3.49 1.24 -34.30
C LYS A 145 2.44 0.58 -33.41
N SER A 146 2.88 -0.24 -32.46
CA SER A 146 2.02 -0.77 -31.40
C SER A 146 1.70 0.34 -30.40
N ARG A 147 0.42 0.68 -30.24
CA ARG A 147 -0.02 1.74 -29.30
C ARG A 147 -0.50 1.17 -27.97
N GLU A 148 -0.96 -0.07 -27.99
CA GLU A 148 -1.61 -0.74 -26.87
C GLU A 148 -1.15 -2.19 -26.80
N ALA A 149 -1.17 -2.74 -25.59
CA ALA A 149 -1.00 -4.16 -25.32
C ALA A 149 -2.04 -4.61 -24.29
N THR A 150 -2.35 -5.90 -24.29
CA THR A 150 -3.25 -6.50 -23.29
C THR A 150 -2.42 -7.12 -22.18
N VAL A 151 -2.66 -6.70 -20.94
CA VAL A 151 -1.99 -7.23 -19.75
C VAL A 151 -3.01 -7.89 -18.85
N ALA A 152 -2.78 -9.16 -18.53
CA ALA A 152 -3.55 -9.88 -17.53
C ALA A 152 -2.90 -9.68 -16.15
N LEU A 153 -3.65 -9.07 -15.24
CA LEU A 153 -3.25 -8.87 -13.85
C LEU A 153 -4.08 -9.76 -12.94
N SER A 154 -3.47 -10.21 -11.85
CA SER A 154 -4.12 -10.98 -10.78
C SER A 154 -3.95 -10.28 -9.43
N GLY A 155 -4.97 -10.32 -8.60
CA GLY A 155 -4.97 -9.69 -7.28
C GLY A 155 -6.31 -9.84 -6.57
N THR A 156 -6.41 -9.33 -5.35
CA THR A 156 -7.70 -9.31 -4.63
C THR A 156 -8.63 -8.24 -5.20
N GLU A 157 -9.94 -8.42 -5.05
CA GLU A 157 -10.95 -7.46 -5.53
C GLU A 157 -10.72 -6.04 -4.94
N ARG A 158 -10.33 -5.96 -3.67
CA ARG A 158 -9.94 -4.69 -3.01
C ARG A 158 -8.77 -4.00 -3.71
N THR A 159 -7.79 -4.77 -4.19
CA THR A 159 -6.61 -4.20 -4.87
C THR A 159 -7.00 -3.62 -6.23
N PHE A 160 -7.87 -4.30 -6.99
CA PHE A 160 -8.39 -3.76 -8.23
C PHE A 160 -9.26 -2.52 -8.03
N TYR A 161 -10.06 -2.48 -6.96
CA TYR A 161 -10.88 -1.31 -6.63
C TYR A 161 -10.02 -0.07 -6.31
N LEU A 162 -8.88 -0.26 -5.63
CA LEU A 162 -7.96 0.83 -5.27
C LEU A 162 -6.99 1.19 -6.41
N ALA A 163 -6.77 0.29 -7.36
CA ALA A 163 -5.89 0.52 -8.50
C ALA A 163 -6.53 1.51 -9.48
N LYS A 164 -5.86 2.64 -9.73
CA LYS A 164 -6.24 3.55 -10.80
C LYS A 164 -5.76 3.01 -12.15
N SER A 165 -6.64 2.99 -13.16
CA SER A 165 -6.30 2.50 -14.50
C SER A 165 -5.11 3.23 -15.14
N GLU A 166 -4.90 4.51 -14.79
CA GLU A 166 -3.80 5.35 -15.32
C GLU A 166 -2.41 4.94 -14.82
N GLU A 167 -2.33 4.17 -13.74
CA GLU A 167 -1.05 3.71 -13.17
C GLU A 167 -0.51 2.48 -13.90
N VAL A 168 -1.35 1.80 -14.71
CA VAL A 168 -0.96 0.62 -15.47
C VAL A 168 -0.54 1.02 -16.88
N LYS A 169 0.77 1.04 -17.12
CA LYS A 169 1.35 1.48 -18.40
C LYS A 169 2.59 0.66 -18.75
N ILE A 170 2.81 0.41 -20.04
CA ILE A 170 4.05 -0.19 -20.52
C ILE A 170 4.99 0.93 -20.93
N SER A 171 6.20 0.96 -20.37
CA SER A 171 7.25 1.92 -20.70
C SER A 171 8.42 1.17 -21.33
N LEU A 172 8.69 1.45 -22.60
CA LEU A 172 9.79 0.86 -23.35
C LEU A 172 10.93 1.86 -23.49
N ASP A 173 12.14 1.44 -23.09
CA ASP A 173 13.35 2.23 -23.26
C ASP A 173 13.90 2.05 -24.68
N MET A 174 14.01 3.16 -25.42
CA MET A 174 14.53 3.20 -26.79
C MET A 174 16.02 3.52 -26.84
N SER A 175 16.72 3.62 -25.70
CA SER A 175 18.13 4.01 -25.67
C SER A 175 19.08 3.04 -26.40
N GLN A 176 18.70 1.76 -26.52
CA GLN A 176 19.52 0.69 -27.10
C GLN A 176 19.08 0.27 -28.51
N VAL A 177 18.10 0.95 -29.11
CA VAL A 177 17.58 0.57 -30.43
C VAL A 177 18.56 0.90 -31.54
N LYS A 178 18.57 0.08 -32.58
CA LYS A 178 19.41 0.26 -33.78
C LYS A 178 18.55 0.75 -34.95
N GLU A 179 19.22 1.32 -35.94
CA GLU A 179 18.53 1.71 -37.18
C GLU A 179 18.01 0.47 -37.92
N GLY A 180 16.77 0.53 -38.39
CA GLY A 180 16.06 -0.60 -39.00
C GLY A 180 15.12 -1.31 -38.02
N ASP A 181 14.92 -2.60 -38.25
CA ASP A 181 13.98 -3.42 -37.49
C ASP A 181 14.57 -3.87 -36.15
N ASN A 182 13.79 -3.70 -35.09
CA ASN A 182 14.15 -4.10 -33.74
C ASN A 182 13.01 -4.94 -33.16
N GLU A 183 13.36 -6.01 -32.46
CA GLU A 183 12.42 -6.77 -31.65
C GLU A 183 12.65 -6.43 -30.17
N ILE A 184 11.61 -5.95 -29.49
CA ILE A 184 11.63 -5.66 -28.05
C ILE A 184 10.71 -6.65 -27.34
N PHE A 185 11.23 -7.31 -26.31
CA PHE A 185 10.46 -8.19 -25.45
C PHE A 185 9.73 -7.39 -24.37
N LEU A 186 8.46 -7.76 -24.12
CA LEU A 186 7.65 -7.15 -23.07
C LEU A 186 7.76 -7.95 -21.78
N ASP A 187 8.70 -7.54 -20.93
CA ASP A 187 8.92 -8.15 -19.62
C ASP A 187 8.11 -7.49 -18.50
N LYS A 188 8.04 -8.15 -17.34
CA LYS A 188 7.32 -7.64 -16.15
C LYS A 188 7.85 -6.29 -15.68
N ASP A 189 9.12 -6.00 -15.92
CA ASP A 189 9.78 -4.75 -15.53
C ASP A 189 9.43 -3.57 -16.45
N SER A 190 8.98 -3.86 -17.68
CA SER A 190 8.48 -2.83 -18.60
C SER A 190 7.10 -2.29 -18.19
N LEU A 191 6.40 -3.01 -17.31
CA LEU A 191 5.06 -2.64 -16.85
C LEU A 191 5.13 -1.88 -15.52
N ARG A 192 4.72 -0.61 -15.55
CA ARG A 192 4.39 0.13 -14.33
C ARG A 192 3.02 -0.33 -13.84
N ARG A 193 2.92 -0.69 -12.56
CA ARG A 193 1.67 -1.15 -11.94
C ARG A 193 1.62 -0.83 -10.43
N PRO A 194 0.42 -0.71 -9.84
CA PRO A 194 0.25 -0.58 -8.39
C PRO A 194 0.79 -1.80 -7.63
N SER A 195 1.22 -1.57 -6.38
CA SER A 195 1.60 -2.65 -5.46
C SER A 195 0.41 -3.56 -5.15
N GLY A 196 0.65 -4.88 -5.08
CA GLY A 196 -0.38 -5.87 -4.73
C GLY A 196 -1.05 -6.55 -5.92
N LEU A 197 -0.87 -6.05 -7.15
CA LEU A 197 -1.22 -6.78 -8.37
C LEU A 197 -0.03 -7.63 -8.83
N SER A 198 -0.28 -8.78 -9.45
CA SER A 198 0.72 -9.67 -10.03
C SER A 198 0.46 -9.87 -11.52
N VAL A 199 1.50 -9.78 -12.34
CA VAL A 199 1.41 -9.97 -13.80
C VAL A 199 1.30 -11.45 -14.12
N VAL A 200 0.21 -11.82 -14.77
CA VAL A 200 -0.06 -13.18 -15.25
C VAL A 200 0.47 -13.34 -16.67
N SER A 201 0.08 -12.45 -17.58
CA SER A 201 0.53 -12.48 -18.98
C SER A 201 0.53 -11.08 -19.59
N ILE A 202 1.37 -10.89 -20.60
CA ILE A 202 1.44 -9.67 -21.42
C ILE A 202 1.34 -10.11 -22.87
N THR A 203 0.38 -9.56 -23.61
CA THR A 203 0.10 -9.91 -25.00
C THR A 203 0.13 -8.65 -25.85
N PRO A 204 0.94 -8.59 -26.92
CA PRO A 204 1.91 -9.60 -27.35
C PRO A 204 3.15 -9.64 -26.44
N HIS A 205 3.86 -10.78 -26.39
CA HIS A 205 5.11 -10.91 -25.62
C HIS A 205 6.31 -10.19 -26.26
N LYS A 206 6.21 -9.86 -27.55
CA LYS A 206 7.22 -9.14 -28.30
C LYS A 206 6.59 -8.13 -29.24
N ILE A 207 7.29 -7.02 -29.44
CA ILE A 207 6.89 -5.96 -30.37
C ILE A 207 8.02 -5.78 -31.38
N SER A 208 7.67 -5.82 -32.65
CA SER A 208 8.55 -5.45 -33.74
C SER A 208 8.33 -3.97 -34.04
N LEU A 209 9.39 -3.18 -33.99
CA LEU A 209 9.38 -1.77 -34.35
C LEU A 209 10.49 -1.47 -35.34
N SER A 210 10.22 -0.61 -36.30
CA SER A 210 11.22 -0.10 -37.21
C SER A 210 11.59 1.31 -36.79
N VAL A 211 12.89 1.60 -36.66
CA VAL A 211 13.37 2.93 -36.25
C VAL A 211 14.30 3.48 -37.31
N TYR A 212 14.09 4.73 -37.69
CA TYR A 212 14.80 5.37 -38.79
C TYR A 212 15.41 6.69 -38.34
N LYS A 213 16.56 7.02 -38.90
CA LYS A 213 17.16 8.35 -38.74
C LYS A 213 16.43 9.36 -39.60
N MET A 214 16.32 10.55 -39.06
CA MET A 214 15.81 11.73 -39.72
C MET A 214 16.97 12.41 -40.47
N LEU A 215 16.81 12.55 -41.78
CA LEU A 215 17.80 13.15 -42.66
C LEU A 215 17.28 14.45 -43.25
N ASN A 216 18.14 15.46 -43.29
CA ASN A 216 17.81 16.76 -43.88
C ASN A 216 18.07 16.75 -45.39
N PHE A 217 17.06 17.15 -46.16
CA PHE A 217 17.15 17.25 -47.62
C PHE A 217 16.53 18.55 -48.12
N ASN A 218 17.11 19.08 -49.21
CA ASN A 218 16.54 20.21 -49.93
C ASN A 218 15.78 19.68 -51.15
N VAL A 219 14.45 19.79 -51.13
CA VAL A 219 13.57 19.27 -52.18
C VAL A 219 12.97 20.44 -52.97
N PRO A 220 12.91 20.36 -54.32
CA PRO A 220 12.27 21.38 -55.14
C PRO A 220 10.76 21.45 -54.88
N VAL A 221 10.19 22.64 -54.99
CA VAL A 221 8.75 22.86 -54.84
C VAL A 221 8.08 22.76 -56.22
N GLU A 222 7.16 21.80 -56.37
CA GLU A 222 6.31 21.67 -57.56
C GLU A 222 5.05 22.54 -57.40
N ILE A 223 4.75 23.36 -58.42
CA ILE A 223 3.63 24.30 -58.40
C ILE A 223 2.43 23.64 -59.07
N GLU A 224 1.31 23.57 -58.37
CA GLU A 224 0.05 23.13 -58.97
C GLU A 224 -0.80 24.33 -59.38
N THR A 225 -1.20 24.37 -60.66
CA THR A 225 -2.07 25.40 -61.22
C THR A 225 -3.34 24.81 -61.78
N SER A 226 -4.47 25.51 -61.66
CA SER A 226 -5.73 25.13 -62.29
C SER A 226 -6.25 26.17 -63.28
N GLY A 227 -6.83 25.70 -64.37
CA GLY A 227 -7.42 26.53 -65.42
C GLY A 227 -6.39 27.20 -66.34
N ARG A 228 -6.88 28.10 -67.19
CA ARG A 228 -6.07 28.93 -68.11
C ARG A 228 -6.27 30.39 -67.76
N VAL A 229 -5.28 31.23 -68.07
CA VAL A 229 -5.37 32.69 -67.89
C VAL A 229 -6.48 33.31 -68.75
N ALA A 230 -6.89 34.53 -68.41
CA ALA A 230 -7.99 35.21 -69.09
C ALA A 230 -7.72 35.39 -70.61
N TYR A 231 -8.80 35.48 -71.39
CA TYR A 231 -8.70 35.64 -72.86
C TYR A 231 -7.85 36.86 -73.24
N GLY A 232 -6.93 36.68 -74.19
CA GLY A 232 -5.99 37.71 -74.63
C GLY A 232 -4.68 37.79 -73.82
N PHE A 233 -4.45 36.86 -72.89
CA PHE A 233 -3.21 36.75 -72.12
C PHE A 233 -2.61 35.36 -72.22
N GLU A 234 -1.30 35.25 -72.01
CA GLU A 234 -0.57 33.99 -71.85
C GLU A 234 0.39 34.04 -70.66
N VAL A 235 0.67 32.87 -70.08
CA VAL A 235 1.64 32.75 -68.98
C VAL A 235 3.03 32.72 -69.61
N LYS A 236 3.82 33.76 -69.34
CA LYS A 236 5.22 33.83 -69.78
C LYS A 236 6.11 32.97 -68.91
N GLU A 237 5.96 33.10 -67.60
CA GLU A 237 6.82 32.44 -66.63
C GLU A 237 6.11 32.33 -65.27
N ILE A 238 6.38 31.25 -64.54
CA ILE A 238 5.97 31.09 -63.14
C ILE A 238 7.24 30.93 -62.32
N LYS A 239 7.51 31.89 -61.43
CA LYS A 239 8.65 31.83 -60.51
C LYS A 239 8.19 31.48 -59.11
N VAL A 240 8.91 30.58 -58.46
CA VAL A 240 8.68 30.20 -57.06
C VAL A 240 9.88 30.59 -56.21
N ILE A 241 9.63 31.24 -55.08
CA ILE A 241 10.65 31.68 -54.12
C ILE A 241 10.23 31.23 -52.72
N PRO A 242 11.02 30.40 -52.02
CA PRO A 242 12.25 29.74 -52.48
C PRO A 242 11.97 28.57 -53.45
N GLU A 243 12.91 28.28 -54.37
CA GLU A 243 12.79 27.14 -55.30
C GLU A 243 12.91 25.78 -54.62
N LYS A 244 13.67 25.73 -53.53
CA LYS A 244 13.91 24.52 -52.73
C LYS A 244 13.58 24.79 -51.28
N VAL A 245 13.03 23.77 -50.63
CA VAL A 245 12.69 23.81 -49.21
C VAL A 245 13.40 22.68 -48.48
N SER A 246 13.97 23.01 -47.31
CA SER A 246 14.61 22.03 -46.43
C SER A 246 13.55 21.26 -45.65
N ILE A 247 13.53 19.95 -45.86
CA ILE A 247 12.65 19.01 -45.16
C ILE A 247 13.47 17.95 -44.43
N VAL A 248 12.84 17.33 -43.45
CA VAL A 248 13.37 16.21 -42.69
C VAL A 248 12.58 14.97 -43.05
N VAL A 249 13.31 13.92 -43.42
CA VAL A 249 12.73 12.71 -43.99
C VAL A 249 13.33 11.48 -43.33
N PRO A 250 12.52 10.46 -42.98
CA PRO A 250 13.04 9.16 -42.56
C PRO A 250 13.99 8.54 -43.61
N SER A 251 15.08 7.91 -43.16
CA SER A 251 16.10 7.30 -44.03
C SER A 251 15.56 6.20 -44.97
N ILE A 252 14.40 5.62 -44.67
CA ILE A 252 13.74 4.58 -45.47
C ILE A 252 13.08 5.10 -46.76
N LEU A 253 12.68 6.38 -46.81
CA LEU A 253 11.96 6.91 -47.97
C LEU A 253 12.92 7.19 -49.14
N PRO A 254 12.66 6.63 -50.34
CA PRO A 254 13.50 6.89 -51.50
C PRO A 254 13.38 8.36 -51.92
N ARG A 255 14.54 9.01 -52.06
CA ARG A 255 14.66 10.45 -52.34
C ARG A 255 13.87 10.89 -53.57
N GLU A 256 13.86 10.04 -54.59
CA GLU A 256 13.24 10.29 -55.90
C GLU A 256 11.71 10.38 -55.84
N LYS A 257 11.07 9.79 -54.81
CA LYS A 257 9.62 9.80 -54.67
C LYS A 257 9.10 10.98 -53.86
N ILE A 258 9.98 11.82 -53.31
CA ILE A 258 9.60 12.92 -52.45
C ILE A 258 9.25 14.12 -53.34
N LYS A 259 7.96 14.43 -53.42
CA LYS A 259 7.44 15.58 -54.12
C LYS A 259 6.71 16.48 -53.13
N ILE A 260 7.01 17.77 -53.19
CA ILE A 260 6.34 18.79 -52.39
C ILE A 260 5.52 19.63 -53.35
N THR A 261 4.22 19.68 -53.14
CA THR A 261 3.31 20.46 -53.97
C THR A 261 2.77 21.66 -53.21
N THR A 262 2.42 22.72 -53.93
CA THR A 262 1.68 23.85 -53.36
C THR A 262 0.18 23.61 -53.43
N GLU A 263 -0.60 24.35 -52.64
CA GLU A 263 -2.02 24.54 -52.91
C GLU A 263 -2.24 25.00 -54.36
N VAL A 264 -3.33 24.53 -54.96
CA VAL A 264 -3.67 24.80 -56.35
C VAL A 264 -3.92 26.29 -56.57
N ILE A 265 -3.19 26.89 -57.50
CA ILE A 265 -3.35 28.31 -57.88
C ILE A 265 -4.33 28.40 -59.06
N ASP A 266 -5.47 29.06 -58.87
CA ASP A 266 -6.45 29.27 -59.95
C ASP A 266 -6.05 30.45 -60.86
N LEU A 267 -5.82 30.15 -62.13
CA LEU A 267 -5.36 31.12 -63.14
C LEU A 267 -6.51 31.81 -63.89
N ARG A 268 -7.76 31.35 -63.74
CA ARG A 268 -8.90 31.78 -64.60
C ARG A 268 -9.19 33.28 -64.63
N LYS A 269 -8.83 34.00 -63.56
CA LYS A 269 -9.12 35.44 -63.41
C LYS A 269 -7.90 36.32 -63.61
N LEU A 270 -6.75 35.76 -64.02
CA LEU A 270 -5.51 36.51 -64.15
C LEU A 270 -5.49 37.32 -65.44
N LYS A 271 -5.37 38.65 -65.30
CA LYS A 271 -5.19 39.63 -66.39
C LYS A 271 -3.88 40.43 -66.27
N GLU A 272 -3.21 40.33 -65.13
CA GLU A 272 -1.95 41.02 -64.83
C GLU A 272 -1.06 40.11 -63.98
N SER A 273 0.24 40.38 -64.00
CA SER A 273 1.21 39.59 -63.25
C SER A 273 0.96 39.73 -61.76
N LYS A 274 0.80 38.61 -61.05
CA LYS A 274 0.42 38.59 -59.63
C LYS A 274 1.26 37.61 -58.85
N THR A 275 1.57 37.98 -57.61
CA THR A 275 2.23 37.10 -56.65
C THR A 275 1.21 36.50 -55.70
N PHE A 276 1.25 35.19 -55.56
CA PHE A 276 0.45 34.38 -54.66
C PHE A 276 1.31 33.85 -53.52
N THR A 277 0.69 33.58 -52.38
CA THR A 277 1.34 32.93 -51.23
C THR A 277 0.61 31.65 -50.88
N PRO A 278 0.65 30.61 -51.75
CA PRO A 278 -0.01 29.35 -51.47
C PRO A 278 0.66 28.63 -50.30
N LYS A 279 -0.11 27.84 -49.55
CA LYS A 279 0.50 26.95 -48.56
C LYS A 279 1.14 25.75 -49.24
N ILE A 280 2.15 25.20 -48.60
CA ILE A 280 2.77 23.95 -49.02
C ILE A 280 1.94 22.78 -48.49
N ILE A 281 1.69 21.80 -49.34
CA ILE A 281 1.10 20.52 -48.97
C ILE A 281 2.25 19.53 -48.79
N LEU A 282 2.41 19.02 -47.57
CA LEU A 282 3.32 17.91 -47.29
C LEU A 282 2.55 16.63 -47.00
N PRO A 283 3.03 15.48 -47.50
CA PRO A 283 2.66 14.17 -46.98
C PRO A 283 2.83 14.09 -45.46
N ALA A 284 2.02 13.29 -44.78
CA ALA A 284 1.96 13.20 -43.32
C ALA A 284 3.28 12.71 -42.68
N GLU A 285 4.13 12.06 -43.47
CA GLU A 285 5.39 11.46 -43.06
C GLU A 285 6.58 12.46 -43.07
N LEU A 286 6.39 13.66 -43.66
CA LEU A 286 7.44 14.65 -43.83
C LEU A 286 7.28 15.82 -42.85
N ARG A 287 8.41 16.40 -42.43
CA ARG A 287 8.45 17.62 -41.62
C ARG A 287 9.38 18.65 -42.24
N PHE A 288 9.16 19.94 -41.97
CA PHE A 288 10.13 20.96 -42.31
C PHE A 288 11.35 20.87 -41.38
N SER A 289 12.52 21.26 -41.87
CA SER A 289 13.75 21.30 -41.06
C SER A 289 13.71 22.39 -39.99
N GLU A 290 12.87 23.42 -40.17
CA GLU A 290 12.61 24.46 -39.20
C GLU A 290 11.21 24.28 -38.62
N ASP A 291 11.01 24.65 -37.35
CA ASP A 291 9.69 24.62 -36.69
C ASP A 291 8.66 25.58 -37.32
N LYS A 292 9.06 26.36 -38.32
CA LYS A 292 8.19 27.30 -39.04
C LYS A 292 7.93 26.80 -40.45
N THR A 293 6.67 26.89 -40.86
CA THR A 293 6.30 26.63 -42.26
C THR A 293 6.91 27.73 -43.14
N PRO A 294 7.74 27.39 -44.14
CA PRO A 294 8.33 28.37 -45.02
C PRO A 294 7.23 29.01 -45.88
N GLN A 295 7.24 30.34 -45.94
CA GLN A 295 6.31 31.08 -46.79
C GLN A 295 6.81 31.04 -48.23
N ILE A 296 6.02 30.43 -49.12
CA ILE A 296 6.31 30.41 -50.54
C ILE A 296 5.63 31.58 -51.23
N LYS A 297 6.38 32.29 -52.07
CA LYS A 297 5.85 33.28 -53.01
C LYS A 297 5.92 32.71 -54.41
N VAL A 298 4.76 32.61 -55.06
CA VAL A 298 4.63 32.19 -56.46
C VAL A 298 4.23 33.39 -57.29
N SER A 299 5.14 33.89 -58.11
CA SER A 299 4.89 35.01 -59.03
C SER A 299 4.53 34.45 -60.40
N VAL A 300 3.28 34.64 -60.81
CA VAL A 300 2.79 34.28 -62.14
C VAL A 300 2.91 35.50 -63.03
N ILE A 301 3.79 35.44 -64.03
CA ILE A 301 4.05 36.51 -64.98
C ILE A 301 3.20 36.24 -66.22
N VAL A 302 2.28 37.16 -66.52
CA VAL A 302 1.42 37.10 -67.71
C VAL A 302 1.73 38.26 -68.65
N GLU A 303 1.67 37.96 -69.95
CA GLU A 303 1.86 38.91 -71.04
C GLU A 303 0.62 38.90 -71.93
N LYS A 304 0.36 40.04 -72.58
CA LYS A 304 -0.77 40.16 -73.51
C LYS A 304 -0.39 39.46 -74.82
N LYS A 305 -1.28 38.59 -75.29
CA LYS A 305 -1.10 37.82 -76.51
C LYS A 305 -1.24 38.68 -77.77
#